data_AF-A0A2D0KHW1-F1
#
_entry.id   AF-A0A2D0KHW1-F1
#
_cell.length_a   1.000
_cell.length_b   1.000
_cell.length_c   1.000
_cell.angle_alpha   90.00
_cell.angle_beta   90.00
_cell.angle_gamma   90.00
#
_symmetry.space_group_name_H-M   'P 1'
#
loop_
_entity.id
_entity.type
_entity.pdbx_description
1 polymer ?
#
loop_
_entity_poly.entity_id
_entity_poly.type
_entity_poly.pdbx_seq_one_letter_code
_entity_poly.pdbx_strand_id
1 'polypeptide(L)' 'MTNSDLCREAFEKFLLTEFRYSENALEKDSNGDYFNMPAQIYWEAFKAGWEACNDITHPNK' A
#
# COMPACT_ATOMS: atom_id res chain seq x y z
N MET A 1 14.01 6.15 -4.02
CA MET A 1 12.91 5.57 -3.25
C MET A 1 12.10 6.72 -2.68
N THR A 2 10.89 6.91 -3.18
CA THR A 2 9.97 7.95 -2.73
C THR A 2 9.18 7.46 -1.50
N ASN A 3 8.54 8.36 -0.75
CA ASN A 3 7.66 7.96 0.36
C ASN A 3 6.52 7.04 -0.11
N SER A 4 6.08 7.18 -1.36
CA SER A 4 5.07 6.30 -1.98
C SER A 4 5.58 4.86 -2.14
N ASP A 5 6.86 4.68 -2.49
CA ASP A 5 7.47 3.36 -2.66
C ASP A 5 7.56 2.62 -1.30
N LEU A 6 7.92 3.34 -0.23
CA LEU A 6 8.01 2.78 1.12
C LEU A 6 6.64 2.39 1.69
N CYS A 7 5.62 3.24 1.49
CA CYS A 7 4.25 2.93 1.88
C CYS A 7 3.77 1.64 1.22
N ARG A 8 4.03 1.52 -0.08
CA ARG A 8 3.63 0.35 -0.87
C ARG A 8 4.36 -0.92 -0.44
N GLU A 9 5.65 -0.85 -0.21
CA GLU A 9 6.43 -2.00 0.29
C GLU A 9 5.92 -2.47 1.67
N ALA A 10 5.60 -1.54 2.58
CA ALA A 10 5.03 -1.88 3.88
C ALA A 10 3.67 -2.57 3.76
N PHE A 11 2.81 -2.05 2.88
CA PHE A 11 1.51 -2.64 2.58
C PHE A 11 1.62 -4.06 2.01
N GLU A 12 2.47 -4.26 1.00
CA GLU A 12 2.63 -5.57 0.36
C GLU A 12 3.16 -6.61 1.37
N LYS A 13 4.16 -6.24 2.18
CA LYS A 13 4.65 -7.11 3.26
C LYS A 13 3.55 -7.46 4.26
N PHE A 14 2.71 -6.50 4.64
CA PHE A 14 1.60 -6.74 5.56
C PHE A 14 0.59 -7.75 4.99
N LEU A 15 0.22 -7.63 3.72
CA LEU A 15 -0.69 -8.59 3.08
C LEU A 15 -0.10 -10.01 2.99
N LEU A 16 1.19 -10.13 2.69
CA LEU A 16 1.86 -11.43 2.59
C LEU A 16 2.02 -12.11 3.96
N THR A 17 2.32 -11.34 5.01
CA THR A 17 2.66 -11.89 6.33
C THR A 17 1.45 -12.08 7.23
N GLU A 18 0.60 -11.06 7.36
CA GLU A 18 -0.53 -11.06 8.30
C GLU A 18 -1.79 -11.65 7.67
N PHE A 19 -2.07 -11.28 6.42
CA PHE A 19 -3.26 -11.75 5.69
C PHE A 19 -2.97 -13.01 4.85
N ARG A 20 -1.72 -13.44 4.77
CA ARG A 20 -1.25 -14.64 4.06
C ARG A 20 -1.70 -14.68 2.59
N TYR A 21 -1.72 -13.53 1.94
CA TYR A 21 -1.94 -13.48 0.50
C TYR A 21 -0.78 -14.17 -0.22
N SER A 22 -1.08 -14.81 -1.36
CA SER A 22 -0.04 -15.25 -2.29
C SER A 22 0.56 -14.04 -2.99
N GLU A 23 1.84 -14.09 -3.36
CA GLU A 23 2.49 -13.02 -4.15
C GLU A 23 1.73 -12.69 -5.44
N ASN A 24 1.16 -13.71 -6.10
CA ASN A 24 0.35 -13.53 -7.31
C ASN A 24 -0.92 -12.68 -7.07
N ALA A 25 -1.40 -12.58 -5.84
CA ALA A 25 -2.54 -11.73 -5.49
C ALA A 25 -2.16 -10.24 -5.47
N LEU A 26 -0.86 -9.92 -5.56
CA LEU A 26 -0.31 -8.57 -5.64
C LEU A 26 0.14 -8.20 -7.05
N GLU A 27 -0.27 -8.99 -8.07
CA GLU A 27 -0.05 -8.64 -9.47
C GLU A 27 -0.71 -7.29 -9.79
N LYS A 28 0.03 -6.44 -10.51
CA LYS A 28 -0.34 -5.07 -10.82
C LYS A 28 -0.40 -4.86 -12.33
N ASP A 29 -1.29 -3.97 -12.76
CA ASP A 29 -1.36 -3.52 -14.14
C ASP A 29 -0.26 -2.49 -14.47
N SER A 30 -0.24 -1.98 -15.70
CA SER A 30 0.72 -0.98 -16.13
C SER A 30 0.57 0.38 -15.44
N ASN A 31 -0.58 0.65 -14.82
CA ASN A 31 -0.84 1.86 -14.04
C ASN A 31 -0.39 1.71 -12.58
N GLY A 32 -0.04 0.49 -12.17
CA GLY A 32 0.36 0.16 -10.81
C GLY A 32 -0.81 -0.15 -9.88
N ASP A 33 -2.01 -0.39 -10.43
CA ASP A 33 -3.17 -0.84 -9.68
C ASP A 33 -3.17 -2.36 -9.56
N TYR A 34 -3.58 -2.89 -8.41
CA TYR A 34 -3.65 -4.33 -8.19
C TYR A 34 -4.82 -4.92 -8.98
N PHE A 35 -4.58 -6.02 -9.72
CA PHE A 35 -5.65 -6.76 -10.40
C PHE A 35 -6.64 -7.38 -9.41
N ASN A 36 -6.15 -7.77 -8.24
CA ASN A 36 -6.99 -8.28 -7.17
C ASN A 36 -7.75 -7.12 -6.52
N MET A 37 -9.05 -7.01 -6.83
CA MET A 37 -9.92 -5.93 -6.33
C MET A 37 -9.87 -5.76 -4.80
N PRO A 38 -9.95 -6.82 -3.97
CA PRO A 38 -9.69 -6.71 -2.54
C PRO A 38 -8.34 -6.06 -2.19
N ALA A 39 -7.24 -6.48 -2.82
CA ALA A 39 -5.93 -5.88 -2.59
C ALA A 39 -5.91 -4.38 -2.96
N GLN A 40 -6.55 -4.00 -4.06
CA GLN A 40 -6.68 -2.60 -4.46
C GLN A 40 -7.46 -1.77 -3.43
N ILE A 41 -8.58 -2.29 -2.92
CA ILE A 41 -9.38 -1.58 -1.90
C ILE A 41 -8.58 -1.39 -0.61
N TYR A 42 -7.87 -2.43 -0.17
CA TYR A 42 -7.02 -2.33 1.02
C TYR A 42 -5.85 -1.38 0.83
N TRP A 43 -5.29 -1.34 -0.38
CA TRP A 43 -4.21 -0.42 -0.73
C TRP A 43 -4.64 1.04 -0.57
N GLU A 44 -5.79 1.42 -1.14
CA GLU A 44 -6.28 2.80 -1.05
C GLU A 44 -6.54 3.22 0.41
N ALA A 45 -7.11 2.32 1.22
CA ALA A 45 -7.35 2.58 2.65
C ALA A 45 -6.03 2.70 3.44
N PHE A 46 -5.07 1.81 3.18
CA PHE A 46 -3.76 1.82 3.84
C PHE A 46 -2.98 3.09 3.48
N LYS A 47 -2.95 3.46 2.20
CA LYS A 47 -2.29 4.65 1.69
C LYS A 47 -2.85 5.92 2.33
N ALA A 48 -4.17 6.06 2.39
CA ALA A 48 -4.81 7.22 3.03
C ALA A 48 -4.43 7.33 4.52
N GLY A 49 -4.38 6.21 5.25
CA GLY A 49 -3.93 6.19 6.64
C GLY A 49 -2.46 6.55 6.80
N TRP A 50 -1.60 6.05 5.90
CA TRP A 50 -0.17 6.36 5.88
C TRP A 50 0.11 7.85 5.61
N GLU A 51 -0.58 8.43 4.63
CA GLU A 51 -0.51 9.86 4.30
C GLU A 51 -0.95 10.70 5.50
N ALA A 52 -2.09 10.38 6.13
CA ALA A 52 -2.56 11.08 7.31
C ALA A 52 -1.56 11.00 8.49
N CYS A 53 -0.96 9.84 8.74
CA CYS A 53 0.08 9.70 9.77
C CYS A 53 1.34 10.52 9.47
N ASN A 54 1.74 10.61 8.20
CA ASN A 54 2.90 11.40 7.81
C ASN A 54 2.62 12.91 7.88
N ASP A 55 1.42 13.35 7.53
CA ASP A 55 0.99 14.73 7.69
C ASP A 55 0.93 15.15 9.17
N ILE A 56 0.50 14.23 10.05
CA ILE A 56 0.49 14.47 11.51
C ILE A 56 1.91 14.54 12.09
N THR A 57 2.84 13.73 11.58
CA THR A 57 4.23 13.67 12.06
C THR A 57 5.14 14.69 11.41
N HIS A 58 4.75 15.24 10.26
CA HIS A 58 5.42 16.34 9.56
C HIS A 58 4.42 17.44 9.23
N PRO A 59 3.81 18.09 10.24
CA PRO A 59 2.83 19.15 10.01
C PRO A 59 3.57 20.37 9.45
N ASN A 60 3.51 20.52 8.12
CA ASN A 60 4.10 21.57 7.29
C ASN A 60 5.59 21.38 6.91
N LYS A 61 5.81 21.16 5.61
CA LYS A 61 6.79 21.95 4.87
C LYS A 61 6.13 23.24 4.38
#